data_AF-A0A0Q8ZHK5-F1
#
_entry.id   AF-A0A0Q8ZHK5-F1
#
_cell.length_a   1.000
_cell.length_b   1.000
_cell.length_c   1.000
_cell.angle_alpha   90.00
_cell.angle_beta   90.00
_cell.angle_gamma   90.00
#
_symmetry.space_group_name_H-M   'P 1'
#
loop_
_entity.id
_entity.type
_entity.pdbx_description
1 polymer ?
#
loop_
_entity_poly.entity_id
_entity_poly.type
_entity_poly.pdbx_seq_one_letter_code
_entity_poly.pdbx_strand_id
1 'polypeptide(L)'
;MLLGTNVFDCGSHRILDDACTPAEATIYPITPNRPGMSMRELRLHPDNEHLGFSEPSLVNGVFVDQLAVVSGLNFNRPKARYELSDVTYLVPHDSNFRGMVDATPGDPTRLQLNEPAAMIGEFRGFTRDGKAALGIGTYDSWNFDLFITDLKSAASQRISYDAAYTDPSITSPDDEWVVYMDGRVSDRMRFVGALPGVPPIVDLVNTGAVQFFYNNGHRRFFQPFIARIDDPGATQQLNACDDATPGSGSVCDPLWNGRADPAWSPDGTAIVYWQAMVVAPACGPDQPTATACPTSKEPGGRATRLMIAELTDRQPRVAPQPQPFDMDIPWATRVNPGQRLPARRHLPAGTYTLDGDASGKATVSITENADRTAISRIDVDYENFSRDGANIVNGTESATSAPYTWHSNVTLSGKHTGSRSTIGPTGFVVTPPSKPDGRATITGELVTVLDGEKFTSPRTGQ
;
A
#
# COMPACT_ATOMS: atom_id res chain seq x y z
N MET A 1 15.54 18.94 5.41
CA MET A 1 15.19 17.50 5.46
C MET A 1 13.91 17.32 6.27
N LEU A 2 13.01 16.41 5.86
CA LEU A 2 11.79 16.12 6.63
C LEU A 2 12.11 15.25 7.86
N LEU A 3 11.46 15.56 8.99
CA LEU A 3 11.46 14.80 10.24
C LEU A 3 10.01 14.65 10.73
N GLY A 4 9.28 13.71 10.13
CA GLY A 4 7.83 13.61 10.33
C GLY A 4 7.16 14.91 9.88
N THR A 5 6.34 15.51 10.75
CA THR A 5 5.66 16.79 10.51
C THR A 5 6.54 18.02 10.79
N ASN A 6 7.85 17.89 10.66
CA ASN A 6 8.81 18.97 10.86
C ASN A 6 9.84 19.01 9.72
N VAL A 7 10.49 20.15 9.55
CA VAL A 7 11.62 20.36 8.66
C VAL A 7 12.85 20.67 9.51
N PHE A 8 13.89 19.85 9.37
CA PHE A 8 15.24 20.18 9.83
C PHE A 8 15.93 21.05 8.77
N ASP A 9 16.36 22.22 9.21
CA ASP A 9 17.03 23.25 8.42
C ASP A 9 18.38 23.58 9.06
N CYS A 10 19.42 23.74 8.24
CA CYS A 10 20.75 24.12 8.68
C CYS A 10 21.20 25.48 8.14
N GLY A 11 20.23 26.37 7.92
CA GLY A 11 20.46 27.72 7.45
C GLY A 11 21.04 27.74 6.04
N SER A 12 22.20 28.36 5.87
CA SER A 12 22.88 28.42 4.58
C SER A 12 23.72 27.18 4.26
N HIS A 13 23.78 26.20 5.16
CA HIS A 13 24.63 25.02 5.03
C HIS A 13 23.83 23.79 4.60
N ARG A 14 24.49 22.87 3.90
CA ARG A 14 23.93 21.54 3.70
C ARG A 14 24.01 20.76 5.01
N ILE A 15 23.09 19.82 5.19
CA ILE A 15 23.01 19.00 6.40
C ILE A 15 24.29 18.17 6.64
N LEU A 16 25.03 17.87 5.58
CA LEU A 16 26.27 17.10 5.64
C LEU A 16 27.53 17.97 5.80
N ASP A 17 27.39 19.30 5.80
CA ASP A 17 28.53 20.20 5.97
C ASP A 17 28.94 20.23 7.46
N ASP A 18 30.24 20.28 7.76
CA ASP A 18 30.74 20.43 9.15
C ASP A 18 30.23 21.72 9.82
N ALA A 19 29.88 22.73 9.03
CA ALA A 19 29.28 23.98 9.49
C ALA A 19 27.82 23.81 9.97
N CYS A 20 27.17 22.68 9.66
CA CYS A 20 25.86 22.33 10.17
C CYS A 20 25.95 21.89 11.64
N THR A 21 26.16 22.87 12.52
CA THR A 21 26.30 22.65 13.96
C THR A 21 24.94 22.74 14.68
N PRO A 22 24.84 22.25 15.93
CA PRO A 22 23.62 22.43 16.73
C PRO A 22 23.19 23.90 16.92
N ALA A 23 24.10 24.87 16.75
CA ALA A 23 23.76 26.29 16.84
C ALA A 23 23.12 26.84 15.57
N GLU A 24 23.41 26.24 14.40
CA GLU A 24 22.82 26.60 13.10
C GLU A 24 21.54 25.80 12.82
N ALA A 25 21.46 24.58 13.36
CA ALA A 25 20.35 23.67 13.15
C ALA A 25 19.06 24.16 13.82
N THR A 26 18.00 24.32 13.03
CA THR A 26 16.66 24.63 13.52
C THR A 26 15.65 23.62 13.02
N ILE A 27 14.71 23.23 13.88
CA ILE A 27 13.58 22.38 13.52
C ILE A 27 12.32 23.25 13.47
N TYR A 28 11.73 23.33 12.28
CA TYR A 28 10.50 24.10 12.05
C TYR A 28 9.31 23.15 11.90
N PRO A 29 8.20 23.36 12.61
CA PRO A 29 7.01 22.54 12.44
C PRO A 29 6.32 22.84 11.11
N ILE A 30 5.64 21.84 10.55
CA ILE A 30 4.72 21.99 9.41
C ILE A 30 3.31 22.13 9.96
N THR A 31 2.66 23.25 9.63
CA THR A 31 1.29 23.54 10.04
C THR A 31 0.32 23.05 8.96
N PRO A 32 -0.68 22.23 9.31
CA PRO A 32 -1.68 21.78 8.36
C PRO A 32 -2.48 22.96 7.78
N ASN A 33 -2.98 22.80 6.56
CA ASN A 33 -3.76 23.84 5.88
C ASN A 33 -5.15 24.08 6.53
N ARG A 34 -5.68 23.07 7.23
CA ARG A 34 -6.99 23.15 7.90
C ARG A 34 -6.96 22.44 9.27
N PRO A 35 -7.78 22.87 10.25
CA PRO A 35 -7.94 22.15 11.50
C PRO A 35 -8.39 20.70 11.28
N GLY A 36 -7.82 19.77 12.06
CA GLY A 36 -8.17 18.34 12.02
C GLY A 36 -7.55 17.56 10.86
N MET A 37 -6.79 18.21 9.98
CA MET A 37 -6.05 17.53 8.92
C MET A 37 -4.88 16.76 9.48
N SER A 38 -4.86 15.45 9.21
CA SER A 38 -3.78 14.56 9.62
C SER A 38 -2.84 14.33 8.43
N MET A 39 -1.54 14.50 8.65
CA MET A 39 -0.51 14.26 7.65
C MET A 39 0.25 13.00 8.03
N ARG A 40 0.15 11.96 7.20
CA ARG A 40 0.87 10.69 7.37
C ARG A 40 1.79 10.44 6.19
N GLU A 41 2.97 9.90 6.46
CA GLU A 41 3.96 9.49 5.43
C GLU A 41 4.34 10.62 4.49
N LEU A 42 4.78 11.73 5.07
CA LEU A 42 5.20 12.92 4.34
C LEU A 42 6.38 12.60 3.42
N ARG A 43 6.34 13.16 2.20
CA ARG A 43 7.37 13.07 1.18
C ARG A 43 7.59 14.44 0.57
N LEU A 44 8.84 14.87 0.59
CA LEU A 44 9.23 16.13 -0.03
C LEU A 44 9.29 15.92 -1.55
N HIS A 45 8.68 16.84 -2.30
CA HIS A 45 8.83 16.86 -3.75
C HIS A 45 10.28 17.24 -4.11
N PRO A 46 10.85 16.73 -5.22
CA PRO A 46 12.24 17.02 -5.61
C PRO A 46 12.61 18.50 -5.74
N ASP A 47 11.64 19.39 -6.00
CA ASP A 47 11.86 20.85 -6.03
C ASP A 47 12.05 21.50 -4.64
N ASN A 48 11.78 20.76 -3.56
CA ASN A 48 11.78 21.23 -2.16
C ASN A 48 10.72 22.29 -1.82
N GLU A 49 9.80 22.59 -2.74
CA GLU A 49 8.73 23.58 -2.57
C GLU A 49 7.36 22.94 -2.38
N HIS A 50 7.23 21.65 -2.70
CA HIS A 50 5.98 20.90 -2.55
C HIS A 50 6.12 19.71 -1.60
N LEU A 51 4.99 19.33 -1.00
CA LEU A 51 4.88 18.24 -0.05
C LEU A 51 3.74 17.31 -0.47
N GLY A 52 4.01 16.01 -0.53
CA GLY A 52 3.02 14.96 -0.68
C GLY A 52 2.83 14.17 0.61
N PHE A 53 1.62 13.71 0.90
CA PHE A 53 1.31 12.89 2.08
C PHE A 53 -0.03 12.16 1.92
N SER A 54 -0.31 11.23 2.83
CA SER A 54 -1.61 10.59 2.99
C SER A 54 -2.41 11.28 4.09
N GLU A 55 -3.66 11.64 3.81
CA GLU A 55 -4.63 12.00 4.83
C GLU A 55 -5.52 10.79 5.15
N PRO A 56 -5.37 10.17 6.33
CA PRO A 56 -6.13 8.98 6.68
C PRO A 56 -7.55 9.29 7.14
N SER A 57 -8.48 8.45 6.71
CA SER A 57 -9.82 8.33 7.28
C SER A 57 -9.83 7.17 8.28
N LEU A 58 -10.18 7.48 9.53
CA LEU A 58 -10.16 6.53 10.64
C LEU A 58 -11.56 6.36 11.24
N VAL A 59 -11.96 5.12 11.50
CA VAL A 59 -13.15 4.79 12.31
C VAL A 59 -12.68 3.96 13.51
N ASN A 60 -12.85 4.48 14.72
CA ASN A 60 -12.38 3.85 15.96
C ASN A 60 -10.87 3.50 15.96
N GLY A 61 -10.05 4.29 15.26
CA GLY A 61 -8.61 4.05 15.12
C GLY A 61 -8.20 3.07 14.03
N VAL A 62 -9.15 2.61 13.21
CA VAL A 62 -8.93 1.67 12.10
C VAL A 62 -8.95 2.45 10.79
N PHE A 63 -7.97 2.20 9.91
CA PHE A 63 -7.94 2.81 8.59
C PHE A 63 -9.09 2.27 7.74
N VAL A 64 -9.92 3.18 7.24
CA VAL A 64 -11.00 2.85 6.30
C VAL A 64 -10.73 3.42 4.91
N ASP A 65 -9.91 4.48 4.81
CA ASP A 65 -9.41 5.03 3.56
C ASP A 65 -8.15 5.87 3.84
N GLN A 66 -7.37 6.14 2.81
CA GLN A 66 -6.31 7.14 2.81
C GLN A 66 -6.38 7.92 1.50
N LEU A 67 -6.43 9.24 1.61
CA LEU A 67 -6.43 10.13 0.45
C LEU A 67 -5.04 10.69 0.26
N ALA A 68 -4.46 10.48 -0.92
CA ALA A 68 -3.23 11.13 -1.31
C ALA A 68 -3.44 12.63 -1.53
N VAL A 69 -2.52 13.45 -1.02
CA VAL A 69 -2.58 14.90 -1.05
C VAL A 69 -1.23 15.46 -1.47
N VAL A 70 -1.26 16.50 -2.30
CA VAL A 70 -0.11 17.35 -2.64
C VAL A 70 -0.42 18.79 -2.25
N SER A 71 0.57 19.51 -1.75
CA SER A 71 0.44 20.90 -1.29
C SER A 71 1.72 21.68 -1.52
N GLY A 72 1.62 23.00 -1.67
CA GLY A 72 2.76 23.89 -1.52
C GLY A 72 3.25 23.93 -0.07
N LEU A 73 4.57 24.02 0.11
CA LEU A 73 5.25 24.05 1.40
C LEU A 73 5.95 25.41 1.59
N ASN A 74 5.28 26.34 2.27
CA ASN A 74 5.76 27.72 2.37
C ASN A 74 6.33 28.04 3.75
N PHE A 75 7.52 28.61 3.81
CA PHE A 75 8.09 29.05 5.09
C PHE A 75 7.51 30.40 5.54
N ASN A 76 6.80 30.39 6.67
CA ASN A 76 6.33 31.59 7.34
C ASN A 76 7.40 32.10 8.32
N ARG A 77 8.29 32.97 7.82
CA ARG A 77 9.40 33.53 8.60
C ARG A 77 8.96 34.20 9.92
N PRO A 78 7.95 35.09 9.95
CA PRO A 78 7.47 35.68 11.21
C PRO A 78 7.03 34.67 12.28
N LYS A 79 6.52 33.51 11.86
CA LYS A 79 6.01 32.46 12.78
C LYS A 79 6.97 31.29 12.96
N ALA A 80 8.15 31.33 12.32
CA ALA A 80 9.15 30.27 12.35
C ALA A 80 8.56 28.87 12.13
N ARG A 81 7.79 28.70 11.05
CA ARG A 81 7.13 27.43 10.72
C ARG A 81 6.84 27.34 9.23
N TYR A 82 6.69 26.12 8.74
CA TYR A 82 6.14 25.89 7.41
C TYR A 82 4.60 25.84 7.47
N GLU A 83 3.94 26.37 6.45
CA GLU A 83 2.49 26.36 6.30
C GLU A 83 2.14 25.74 4.94
N LEU A 84 1.21 24.78 4.93
CA LEU A 84 0.74 24.18 3.70
C LEU A 84 -0.20 25.13 2.94
N SER A 85 -0.02 25.25 1.62
CA SER A 85 -0.91 25.98 0.71
C SER A 85 -1.38 25.09 -0.44
N ASP A 86 -2.36 25.58 -1.21
CA ASP A 86 -2.76 24.99 -2.50
C ASP A 86 -3.02 23.48 -2.46
N VAL A 87 -3.76 23.06 -1.43
CA VAL A 87 -4.01 21.65 -1.16
C VAL A 87 -4.82 21.02 -2.28
N THR A 88 -4.23 20.00 -2.90
CA THR A 88 -4.81 19.24 -3.99
C THR A 88 -4.83 17.78 -3.60
N TYR A 89 -6.03 17.22 -3.51
CA TYR A 89 -6.22 15.79 -3.30
C TYR A 89 -6.07 15.10 -4.64
N LEU A 90 -5.23 14.07 -4.70
CA LEU A 90 -5.05 13.22 -5.87
C LEU A 90 -6.23 12.24 -6.01
N VAL A 91 -7.43 12.82 -5.98
CA VAL A 91 -8.73 12.20 -6.18
C VAL A 91 -9.34 12.88 -7.40
N PRO A 92 -9.72 12.11 -8.43
CA PRO A 92 -10.28 12.67 -9.64
C PRO A 92 -11.53 13.52 -9.40
N HIS A 93 -11.60 14.73 -9.98
CA HIS A 93 -12.78 15.60 -9.88
C HIS A 93 -13.80 15.37 -10.99
N ASP A 94 -13.36 14.82 -12.13
CA ASP A 94 -14.24 14.53 -13.27
C ASP A 94 -15.01 13.23 -13.03
N SER A 95 -16.33 13.29 -13.19
CA SER A 95 -17.24 12.13 -13.25
C SER A 95 -16.93 11.11 -14.35
N ASN A 96 -16.14 11.50 -15.36
CA ASN A 96 -15.65 10.60 -16.40
C ASN A 96 -14.50 9.72 -15.93
N PHE A 97 -13.86 10.07 -14.81
CA PHE A 97 -12.84 9.22 -14.23
C PHE A 97 -13.48 7.94 -13.69
N ARG A 98 -12.86 6.80 -14.01
CA ARG A 98 -13.35 5.48 -13.64
C ARG A 98 -12.40 4.82 -12.67
N GLY A 99 -12.94 4.22 -11.61
CA GLY A 99 -12.16 3.34 -10.73
C GLY A 99 -11.78 2.04 -11.45
N MET A 100 -10.88 1.24 -10.86
CA MET A 100 -10.50 -0.07 -11.41
C MET A 100 -11.72 -0.94 -11.75
N VAL A 101 -12.74 -0.92 -10.90
CA VAL A 101 -14.06 -1.51 -11.16
C VAL A 101 -15.08 -0.38 -11.20
N ASP A 102 -15.81 -0.21 -12.29
CA ASP A 102 -16.88 0.80 -12.42
C ASP A 102 -18.02 0.27 -13.30
N ALA A 103 -19.17 0.96 -13.27
CA ALA A 103 -20.27 0.69 -14.18
C ALA A 103 -19.89 1.08 -15.62
N THR A 104 -20.34 0.29 -16.59
CA THR A 104 -20.11 0.55 -18.00
C THR A 104 -20.84 1.82 -18.43
N PRO A 105 -20.16 2.78 -19.09
CA PRO A 105 -20.82 3.99 -19.58
C PRO A 105 -21.99 3.66 -20.51
N GLY A 106 -23.19 4.16 -20.17
CA GLY A 106 -24.41 3.90 -20.94
C GLY A 106 -25.13 2.59 -20.62
N ASP A 107 -24.53 1.72 -19.80
CA ASP A 107 -25.17 0.50 -19.30
C ASP A 107 -24.95 0.32 -17.78
N PRO A 108 -25.87 0.86 -16.95
CA PRO A 108 -25.75 0.81 -15.50
C PRO A 108 -25.98 -0.60 -14.93
N THR A 109 -26.26 -1.61 -15.77
CA THR A 109 -26.40 -3.01 -15.35
C THR A 109 -25.15 -3.84 -15.59
N ARG A 110 -24.09 -3.21 -16.13
CA ARG A 110 -22.82 -3.87 -16.42
C ARG A 110 -21.67 -3.19 -15.70
N LEU A 111 -20.71 -3.99 -15.28
CA LEU A 111 -19.42 -3.52 -14.79
C LEU A 111 -18.36 -3.71 -15.87
N GLN A 112 -17.30 -2.94 -15.75
CA GLN A 112 -16.07 -3.11 -16.51
C GLN A 112 -14.85 -3.01 -15.58
N LEU A 113 -13.78 -3.72 -15.95
CA LEU A 113 -12.45 -3.51 -15.39
C LEU A 113 -11.73 -2.47 -16.26
N ASN A 114 -11.31 -1.37 -15.64
CA ASN A 114 -10.66 -0.28 -16.36
C ASN A 114 -9.15 -0.42 -16.35
N GLU A 115 -8.50 0.16 -17.36
CA GLU A 115 -7.05 0.37 -17.32
C GLU A 115 -6.68 1.22 -16.09
N PRO A 116 -5.52 0.95 -15.45
CA PRO A 116 -5.09 1.70 -14.28
C PRO A 116 -4.92 3.19 -14.60
N ALA A 117 -5.67 4.02 -13.89
CA ALA A 117 -5.50 5.45 -13.91
C ALA A 117 -5.73 6.00 -12.50
N ALA A 118 -5.01 7.08 -12.14
CA ALA A 118 -5.02 7.71 -10.82
C ALA A 118 -4.91 6.72 -9.66
N MET A 119 -4.20 5.61 -9.89
CA MET A 119 -3.96 4.56 -8.90
C MET A 119 -2.89 5.04 -7.93
N ILE A 120 -3.31 5.81 -6.94
CA ILE A 120 -2.42 6.30 -5.89
C ILE A 120 -2.82 5.76 -4.52
N GLY A 121 -4.12 5.69 -4.21
CA GLY A 121 -4.58 5.21 -2.90
C GLY A 121 -3.86 5.95 -1.77
N GLU A 122 -3.00 5.21 -1.06
CA GLU A 122 -2.05 5.73 -0.07
C GLU A 122 -0.76 6.22 -0.74
N PHE A 123 -0.40 7.47 -0.46
CA PHE A 123 0.74 8.15 -1.08
C PHE A 123 2.08 7.59 -0.60
N ARG A 124 3.01 7.40 -1.54
CA ARG A 124 4.35 6.84 -1.27
C ARG A 124 5.50 7.74 -1.67
N GLY A 125 5.28 8.73 -2.53
CA GLY A 125 6.31 9.69 -2.91
C GLY A 125 6.14 10.20 -4.33
N PHE A 126 7.21 10.79 -4.84
CA PHE A 126 7.31 11.28 -6.19
C PHE A 126 8.46 10.57 -6.91
N THR A 127 8.40 10.53 -8.24
CA THR A 127 9.61 10.30 -9.05
C THR A 127 10.62 11.43 -8.79
N ARG A 128 11.91 11.21 -9.07
CA ARG A 128 12.97 12.20 -8.89
C ARG A 128 12.84 13.39 -9.82
N ASP A 129 12.27 13.20 -10.99
CA ASP A 129 11.91 14.29 -11.87
C ASP A 129 10.62 15.05 -11.46
N GLY A 130 9.89 14.54 -10.47
CA GLY A 130 8.70 15.17 -9.89
C GLY A 130 7.41 15.04 -10.72
N LYS A 131 7.43 14.35 -11.86
CA LYS A 131 6.28 14.32 -12.78
C LYS A 131 5.23 13.29 -12.42
N ALA A 132 5.60 12.28 -11.64
CA ALA A 132 4.70 11.21 -11.24
C ALA A 132 4.69 11.00 -9.73
N ALA A 133 3.57 10.51 -9.23
CA ALA A 133 3.38 10.11 -7.84
C ALA A 133 3.42 8.59 -7.72
N LEU A 134 4.05 8.13 -6.64
CA LEU A 134 4.02 6.74 -6.23
C LEU A 134 2.85 6.55 -5.26
N GLY A 135 2.14 5.44 -5.41
CA GLY A 135 1.08 5.07 -4.50
C GLY A 135 0.75 3.59 -4.57
N ILE A 136 -0.21 3.14 -3.77
CA ILE A 136 -0.62 1.74 -3.72
C ILE A 136 -2.11 1.57 -4.00
N GLY A 137 -2.46 0.49 -4.68
CA GLY A 137 -3.84 0.16 -5.02
C GLY A 137 -4.00 -1.30 -5.38
N THR A 138 -5.21 -1.72 -5.74
CA THR A 138 -5.50 -3.11 -6.12
C THR A 138 -5.78 -3.22 -7.62
N TYR A 139 -5.16 -4.22 -8.26
CA TYR A 139 -5.43 -4.59 -9.66
C TYR A 139 -6.01 -6.00 -9.75
N ASP A 140 -5.34 -6.94 -9.08
CA ASP A 140 -5.86 -8.27 -8.81
C ASP A 140 -6.42 -8.29 -7.38
N SER A 141 -7.40 -9.16 -7.13
CA SER A 141 -8.02 -9.25 -5.81
C SER A 141 -6.96 -9.47 -4.72
N TRP A 142 -6.96 -8.57 -3.74
CA TRP A 142 -6.09 -8.52 -2.56
C TRP A 142 -4.59 -8.32 -2.79
N ASN A 143 -4.17 -7.97 -4.02
CA ASN A 143 -2.80 -7.55 -4.27
C ASN A 143 -2.72 -6.04 -4.13
N PHE A 144 -2.03 -5.56 -3.09
CA PHE A 144 -1.81 -4.12 -2.89
C PHE A 144 -0.49 -3.75 -3.55
N ASP A 145 -0.62 -3.40 -4.82
CA ASP A 145 0.47 -3.17 -5.72
C ASP A 145 0.96 -1.74 -5.70
N LEU A 146 2.25 -1.57 -5.95
CA LEU A 146 2.85 -0.29 -6.22
C LEU A 146 2.49 0.19 -7.62
N PHE A 147 2.06 1.44 -7.69
CA PHE A 147 1.81 2.16 -8.94
C PHE A 147 2.65 3.44 -9.02
N ILE A 148 3.03 3.79 -10.25
CA ILE A 148 3.55 5.10 -10.61
C ILE A 148 2.48 5.78 -11.47
N THR A 149 1.99 6.94 -11.02
CA THR A 149 0.91 7.68 -11.67
C THR A 149 1.41 9.02 -12.18
N ASP A 150 1.31 9.26 -13.49
CA ASP A 150 1.66 10.54 -14.10
C ASP A 150 0.70 11.64 -13.65
N LEU A 151 1.24 12.73 -13.11
CA LEU A 151 0.44 13.79 -12.52
C LEU A 151 -0.29 14.64 -13.57
N LYS A 152 0.12 14.60 -14.84
CA LYS A 152 -0.54 15.38 -15.90
C LYS A 152 -1.70 14.63 -16.56
N SER A 153 -1.49 13.35 -16.88
CA SER A 153 -2.40 12.51 -17.67
C SER A 153 -3.24 11.55 -16.85
N ALA A 154 -2.91 11.36 -15.57
CA ALA A 154 -3.47 10.33 -14.68
C ALA A 154 -3.15 8.88 -15.07
N ALA A 155 -2.34 8.63 -16.10
CA ALA A 155 -1.98 7.26 -16.47
C ALA A 155 -1.18 6.59 -15.33
N SER A 156 -1.57 5.38 -14.94
CA SER A 156 -0.89 4.63 -13.90
C SER A 156 -0.22 3.38 -14.45
N GLN A 157 1.04 3.18 -14.10
CA GLN A 157 1.79 1.96 -14.37
C GLN A 157 1.90 1.12 -13.10
N ARG A 158 1.49 -0.14 -13.18
CA ARG A 158 1.70 -1.13 -12.12
C ARG A 158 3.17 -1.58 -12.11
N ILE A 159 3.77 -1.69 -10.93
CA ILE A 159 5.19 -2.06 -10.75
C ILE A 159 5.33 -3.43 -10.08
N SER A 160 4.58 -3.67 -9.00
CA SER A 160 4.58 -4.97 -8.31
C SER A 160 3.40 -5.82 -8.77
N TYR A 161 3.58 -7.14 -8.74
CA TYR A 161 2.59 -8.10 -9.24
C TYR A 161 2.29 -9.26 -8.28
N ASP A 162 3.05 -9.37 -7.19
CA ASP A 162 2.97 -10.50 -6.28
C ASP A 162 1.82 -10.35 -5.28
N ALA A 163 1.35 -11.49 -4.79
CA ALA A 163 0.31 -11.57 -3.76
C ALA A 163 0.83 -11.08 -2.40
N ALA A 164 0.84 -9.76 -2.24
CA ALA A 164 1.44 -9.07 -1.11
C ALA A 164 0.81 -7.72 -0.83
N TYR A 165 1.24 -7.13 0.28
CA TYR A 165 1.07 -5.71 0.55
C TYR A 165 2.42 -5.02 0.36
N THR A 166 2.49 -4.13 -0.62
CA THR A 166 3.72 -3.40 -0.98
C THR A 166 3.73 -2.04 -0.29
N ASP A 167 4.65 -1.84 0.65
CA ASP A 167 4.82 -0.58 1.37
C ASP A 167 6.06 -0.63 2.26
N PRO A 168 6.92 0.41 2.31
CA PRO A 168 6.95 1.63 1.47
C PRO A 168 7.90 1.53 0.28
N SER A 169 7.91 2.55 -0.58
CA SER A 169 8.69 2.61 -1.83
C SER A 169 9.33 3.97 -2.10
N ILE A 170 10.41 3.97 -2.91
CA ILE A 170 11.08 5.17 -3.41
C ILE A 170 11.87 4.88 -4.69
N THR A 171 11.86 5.81 -5.65
CA THR A 171 12.64 5.67 -6.90
C THR A 171 14.12 6.00 -6.71
N SER A 172 14.94 5.35 -7.54
CA SER A 172 16.37 5.62 -7.64
C SER A 172 16.62 7.06 -8.09
N PRO A 173 17.81 7.62 -7.82
CA PRO A 173 18.17 8.99 -8.22
C PRO A 173 17.93 9.31 -9.70
N ASP A 174 18.00 8.32 -10.59
CA ASP A 174 17.84 8.44 -12.04
C ASP A 174 16.45 7.99 -12.55
N ASP A 175 15.51 7.65 -11.68
CA ASP A 175 14.17 7.13 -12.01
C ASP A 175 14.15 5.87 -12.91
N GLU A 176 15.23 5.08 -12.93
CA GLU A 176 15.26 3.80 -13.66
C GLU A 176 14.73 2.62 -12.81
N TRP A 177 14.86 2.73 -11.48
CA TRP A 177 14.52 1.67 -10.54
C TRP A 177 13.67 2.19 -9.41
N VAL A 178 13.00 1.26 -8.75
CA VAL A 178 12.28 1.52 -7.50
C VAL A 178 12.61 0.43 -6.51
N VAL A 179 12.95 0.86 -5.29
CA VAL A 179 13.03 -0.04 -4.14
C VAL A 179 11.72 0.06 -3.38
N TYR A 180 11.22 -1.08 -2.93
CA TYR A 180 10.03 -1.15 -2.10
C TYR A 180 10.14 -2.29 -1.09
N MET A 181 9.27 -2.27 -0.09
CA MET A 181 9.19 -3.27 0.96
C MET A 181 7.91 -4.10 0.75
N ASP A 182 8.02 -5.43 0.85
CA ASP A 182 6.96 -6.36 0.46
C ASP A 182 6.91 -7.57 1.40
N GLY A 183 5.71 -8.06 1.70
CA GLY A 183 5.46 -9.18 2.62
C GLY A 183 5.61 -10.59 2.03
N ARG A 184 5.90 -10.73 0.74
CA ARG A 184 5.86 -12.01 -0.01
C ARG A 184 6.77 -13.10 0.54
N VAL A 185 7.88 -12.75 1.19
CA VAL A 185 8.82 -13.73 1.80
C VAL A 185 8.15 -14.56 2.91
N SER A 186 7.07 -14.04 3.49
CA SER A 186 6.32 -14.71 4.56
C SER A 186 4.95 -15.21 4.12
N ASP A 187 4.68 -15.18 2.80
CA ASP A 187 3.40 -15.56 2.18
C ASP A 187 2.17 -14.91 2.81
N ARG A 188 2.38 -13.73 3.42
CA ARG A 188 1.44 -13.17 4.38
C ARG A 188 0.07 -12.84 3.81
N MET A 189 0.03 -12.53 2.52
CA MET A 189 -1.19 -12.20 1.78
C MET A 189 -1.62 -13.32 0.82
N ARG A 190 -0.88 -14.43 0.70
CA ARG A 190 -1.20 -15.46 -0.30
C ARG A 190 -2.52 -16.17 -0.04
N PHE A 191 -2.97 -16.23 1.21
CA PHE A 191 -4.29 -16.79 1.52
C PHE A 191 -5.45 -15.97 0.92
N VAL A 192 -5.23 -14.69 0.62
CA VAL A 192 -6.23 -13.81 0.00
C VAL A 192 -5.94 -13.52 -1.47
N GLY A 193 -4.68 -13.29 -1.86
CA GLY A 193 -4.34 -12.75 -3.19
C GLY A 193 -3.69 -13.74 -4.15
N ALA A 194 -3.45 -15.00 -3.76
CA ALA A 194 -2.66 -15.90 -4.61
C ALA A 194 -3.40 -16.42 -5.85
N LEU A 195 -4.73 -16.40 -5.91
CA LEU A 195 -5.46 -16.90 -7.08
C LEU A 195 -5.42 -15.87 -8.24
N PRO A 196 -4.69 -16.14 -9.35
CA PRO A 196 -4.68 -15.22 -10.48
C PRO A 196 -6.04 -15.15 -11.17
N GLY A 197 -6.31 -14.02 -11.82
CA GLY A 197 -7.52 -13.83 -12.63
C GLY A 197 -8.78 -13.51 -11.83
N VAL A 198 -8.74 -13.52 -10.49
CA VAL A 198 -9.85 -13.08 -9.66
C VAL A 198 -9.86 -11.55 -9.57
N PRO A 199 -10.91 -10.86 -10.04
CA PRO A 199 -10.97 -9.41 -10.03
C PRO A 199 -11.20 -8.85 -8.61
N PRO A 200 -10.73 -7.62 -8.30
CA PRO A 200 -10.80 -7.01 -6.97
C PRO A 200 -12.21 -6.48 -6.63
N ILE A 201 -13.23 -7.31 -6.80
CA ILE A 201 -14.64 -6.93 -6.61
C ILE A 201 -14.99 -6.89 -5.12
N VAL A 202 -14.68 -7.96 -4.38
CA VAL A 202 -14.96 -8.03 -2.94
C VAL A 202 -14.10 -7.05 -2.13
N ASP A 203 -12.92 -6.70 -2.65
CA ASP A 203 -12.01 -5.71 -2.10
C ASP A 203 -12.68 -4.34 -1.87
N LEU A 204 -13.67 -3.98 -2.72
CA LEU A 204 -14.40 -2.72 -2.66
C LEU A 204 -15.14 -2.51 -1.33
N VAL A 205 -15.45 -3.57 -0.59
CA VAL A 205 -16.22 -3.49 0.67
C VAL A 205 -15.40 -3.89 1.91
N ASN A 206 -14.38 -4.72 1.76
CA ASN A 206 -13.63 -5.29 2.89
C ASN A 206 -12.14 -4.89 2.94
N THR A 207 -11.69 -3.95 2.10
CA THR A 207 -10.28 -3.51 2.01
C THR A 207 -9.67 -3.16 3.37
N GLY A 208 -10.44 -2.58 4.30
CA GLY A 208 -9.96 -2.20 5.63
C GLY A 208 -9.54 -3.39 6.51
N ALA A 209 -9.82 -4.64 6.11
CA ALA A 209 -9.28 -5.82 6.79
C ALA A 209 -7.77 -6.02 6.54
N VAL A 210 -7.22 -5.47 5.44
CA VAL A 210 -5.85 -5.72 4.99
C VAL A 210 -4.80 -5.39 6.06
N GLN A 211 -5.01 -4.34 6.85
CA GLN A 211 -4.09 -3.93 7.92
C GLN A 211 -3.88 -5.01 8.99
N PHE A 212 -4.83 -5.93 9.13
CA PHE A 212 -4.75 -7.06 10.05
C PHE A 212 -4.19 -8.32 9.39
N PHE A 213 -4.05 -8.31 8.07
CA PHE A 213 -3.38 -9.36 7.33
C PHE A 213 -1.88 -9.13 7.37
N TYR A 214 -1.35 -7.99 6.91
CA TYR A 214 0.12 -7.83 6.81
C TYR A 214 0.83 -7.42 8.12
N ASN A 215 0.10 -7.10 9.19
CA ASN A 215 0.69 -6.75 10.50
C ASN A 215 0.30 -7.73 11.62
N ASN A 216 1.21 -7.89 12.58
CA ASN A 216 0.91 -8.40 13.93
C ASN A 216 1.46 -7.40 14.97
N GLY A 217 0.58 -6.50 15.45
CA GLY A 217 1.01 -5.35 16.24
C GLY A 217 2.03 -4.51 15.47
N HIS A 218 3.20 -4.26 16.05
CA HIS A 218 4.28 -3.53 15.38
C HIS A 218 5.10 -4.40 14.40
N ARG A 219 4.89 -5.73 14.33
CA ARG A 219 5.55 -6.59 13.34
C ARG A 219 4.90 -6.37 11.97
N ARG A 220 5.66 -5.87 11.01
CA ARG A 220 5.28 -5.67 9.60
C ARG A 220 6.15 -6.62 8.81
N PHE A 221 5.60 -7.66 8.20
CA PHE A 221 6.37 -8.82 7.69
C PHE A 221 7.17 -8.53 6.41
N PHE A 222 7.68 -7.31 6.25
CA PHE A 222 8.30 -6.85 5.02
C PHE A 222 9.74 -7.29 4.86
N GLN A 223 10.16 -7.43 3.61
CA GLN A 223 11.55 -7.48 3.17
C GLN A 223 11.74 -6.55 1.96
N PRO A 224 12.96 -6.05 1.73
CA PRO A 224 13.24 -5.13 0.62
C PRO A 224 13.35 -5.86 -0.73
N PHE A 225 12.73 -5.27 -1.75
CA PHE A 225 12.81 -5.68 -3.15
C PHE A 225 13.13 -4.47 -4.03
N ILE A 226 13.75 -4.73 -5.17
CA ILE A 226 14.01 -3.74 -6.20
C ILE A 226 13.40 -4.23 -7.52
N ALA A 227 12.84 -3.30 -8.30
CA ALA A 227 12.33 -3.55 -9.65
C ALA A 227 12.77 -2.44 -10.60
N ARG A 228 12.92 -2.79 -11.88
CA ARG A 228 13.05 -1.79 -12.95
C ARG A 228 11.69 -1.19 -13.24
N ILE A 229 11.67 0.10 -13.53
CA ILE A 229 10.42 0.78 -13.92
C ILE A 229 10.01 0.41 -15.35
N ASP A 230 10.96 0.12 -16.25
CA ASP A 230 10.69 -0.27 -17.63
C ASP A 230 10.45 -1.78 -17.85
N ASP A 231 10.74 -2.61 -16.83
CA ASP A 231 10.47 -4.05 -16.82
C ASP A 231 9.75 -4.44 -15.51
N PRO A 232 8.49 -3.97 -15.34
CA PRO A 232 7.76 -4.14 -14.10
C PRO A 232 7.44 -5.63 -13.87
N GLY A 233 7.49 -6.08 -12.61
CA GLY A 233 7.35 -7.49 -12.24
C GLY A 233 8.65 -8.31 -12.29
N ALA A 234 9.71 -7.84 -12.94
CA ALA A 234 11.05 -8.43 -12.82
C ALA A 234 11.76 -7.92 -11.55
N THR A 235 11.47 -8.58 -10.43
CA THR A 235 11.87 -8.11 -9.09
C THR A 235 13.03 -8.91 -8.51
N GLN A 236 13.89 -8.27 -7.73
CA GLN A 236 14.97 -8.90 -6.97
C GLN A 236 14.86 -8.55 -5.49
N GLN A 237 14.98 -9.55 -4.60
CA GLN A 237 15.09 -9.30 -3.16
C GLN A 237 16.48 -8.77 -2.82
N LEU A 238 16.56 -7.68 -2.07
CA LEU A 238 17.84 -7.16 -1.57
C LEU A 238 18.34 -7.98 -0.40
N ASN A 239 19.64 -8.26 -0.37
CA ASN A 239 20.33 -9.03 0.67
C ASN A 239 19.64 -10.38 0.99
N ALA A 240 19.12 -11.06 -0.04
CA ALA A 240 18.63 -12.43 0.10
C ALA A 240 19.76 -13.34 0.62
N CYS A 241 19.44 -14.24 1.54
CA CYS A 241 20.38 -15.24 2.04
C CYS A 241 19.72 -16.59 2.33
N ASP A 242 20.56 -17.62 2.50
CA ASP A 242 20.11 -19.01 2.62
C ASP A 242 19.76 -19.43 4.06
N ASP A 243 20.11 -18.65 5.08
CA ASP A 243 19.85 -18.98 6.49
C ASP A 243 18.60 -18.28 7.03
N ALA A 244 17.42 -18.78 6.67
CA ALA A 244 16.13 -18.32 7.21
C ALA A 244 15.78 -18.96 8.58
N THR A 245 16.77 -19.44 9.35
CA THR A 245 16.51 -20.06 10.65
C THR A 245 16.01 -19.02 11.67
N PRO A 246 14.82 -19.19 12.28
CA PRO A 246 14.31 -18.25 13.27
C PRO A 246 15.27 -18.02 14.45
N GLY A 247 15.63 -16.76 14.71
CA GLY A 247 16.54 -16.39 15.80
C GLY A 247 18.02 -16.64 15.50
N SER A 248 18.38 -16.94 14.25
CA SER A 248 19.79 -17.02 13.83
C SER A 248 20.50 -15.68 13.97
N GLY A 249 19.79 -14.57 13.80
CA GLY A 249 20.35 -13.23 13.66
C GLY A 249 20.87 -12.93 12.24
N SER A 250 20.73 -13.84 11.29
CA SER A 250 21.09 -13.62 9.88
C SER A 250 20.24 -12.49 9.26
N VAL A 251 20.61 -12.02 8.07
CA VAL A 251 19.86 -10.96 7.36
C VAL A 251 18.44 -11.42 6.96
N CYS A 252 18.30 -12.72 6.65
CA CYS A 252 17.06 -13.39 6.26
C CYS A 252 16.35 -14.10 7.43
N ASP A 253 16.80 -13.90 8.68
CA ASP A 253 16.10 -14.40 9.86
C ASP A 253 14.65 -13.88 9.87
N PRO A 254 13.62 -14.75 9.83
CA PRO A 254 12.22 -14.36 9.71
C PRO A 254 11.69 -13.61 10.95
N LEU A 255 12.46 -13.57 12.04
CA LEU A 255 12.16 -12.78 13.23
C LEU A 255 12.65 -11.33 13.13
N TRP A 256 13.44 -10.99 12.10
CA TRP A 256 13.82 -9.64 11.73
C TRP A 256 13.00 -9.16 10.54
N ASN A 257 12.24 -8.09 10.77
CA ASN A 257 11.29 -7.63 9.78
C ASN A 257 11.67 -6.25 9.31
N GLY A 258 11.63 -6.05 8.00
CA GLY A 258 11.78 -4.77 7.35
C GLY A 258 10.82 -3.74 7.94
N ARG A 259 11.32 -2.53 8.10
CA ARG A 259 10.55 -1.39 8.61
C ARG A 259 10.46 -0.30 7.57
N ALA A 260 9.74 0.76 7.92
CA ALA A 260 9.39 1.80 6.97
C ALA A 260 10.63 2.53 6.42
N ASP A 261 10.48 2.91 5.16
CA ASP A 261 11.24 3.79 4.27
C ASP A 261 12.66 3.32 3.95
N PRO A 262 12.85 2.49 2.89
CA PRO A 262 14.16 2.37 2.26
C PRO A 262 14.58 3.72 1.66
N ALA A 263 15.89 3.94 1.52
CA ALA A 263 16.45 5.14 0.93
C ALA A 263 17.64 4.80 0.02
N TRP A 264 17.72 5.47 -1.12
CA TRP A 264 18.86 5.35 -2.02
C TRP A 264 20.03 6.21 -1.56
N SER A 265 21.25 5.74 -1.79
CA SER A 265 22.43 6.61 -1.79
C SER A 265 22.27 7.69 -2.87
N PRO A 266 22.88 8.89 -2.70
CA PRO A 266 22.74 9.98 -3.66
C PRO A 266 23.15 9.64 -5.10
N ASP A 267 24.11 8.73 -5.27
CA ASP A 267 24.60 8.24 -6.56
C ASP A 267 23.86 6.99 -7.06
N GLY A 268 22.94 6.45 -6.26
CA GLY A 268 22.11 5.29 -6.59
C GLY A 268 22.83 3.94 -6.57
N THR A 269 24.03 3.83 -5.99
CA THR A 269 24.79 2.56 -5.93
C THR A 269 24.51 1.74 -4.67
N ALA A 270 23.84 2.31 -3.68
CA ALA A 270 23.47 1.61 -2.46
C ALA A 270 22.05 1.95 -2.01
N ILE A 271 21.48 1.05 -1.23
CA ILE A 271 20.16 1.21 -0.62
C ILE A 271 20.30 0.97 0.87
N VAL A 272 19.84 1.93 1.66
CA VAL A 272 19.70 1.80 3.10
C VAL A 272 18.29 1.36 3.43
N TYR A 273 18.15 0.38 4.30
CA TYR A 273 16.89 0.01 4.94
C TYR A 273 17.17 -0.41 6.37
N TRP A 274 16.14 -0.62 7.18
CA TRP A 274 16.34 -1.12 8.53
C TRP A 274 15.35 -2.21 8.86
N GLN A 275 15.76 -3.07 9.78
CA GLN A 275 14.95 -4.15 10.31
C GLN A 275 14.80 -3.99 11.82
N ALA A 276 13.68 -4.46 12.35
CA ALA A 276 13.51 -4.66 13.77
C ALA A 276 13.17 -6.12 14.09
N MET A 277 13.75 -6.60 15.17
CA MET A 277 13.44 -7.89 15.75
C MET A 277 11.99 -7.88 16.27
N VAL A 278 11.31 -9.02 16.15
CA VAL A 278 10.00 -9.21 16.75
C VAL A 278 10.09 -9.10 18.27
N VAL A 279 9.11 -8.42 18.89
CA VAL A 279 9.00 -8.23 20.34
C VAL A 279 7.60 -8.56 20.81
N ALA A 280 7.45 -8.84 22.11
CA ALA A 280 6.14 -9.07 22.70
C ALA A 280 5.22 -7.85 22.45
N PRO A 281 3.91 -8.05 22.20
CA PRO A 281 3.19 -9.33 22.23
C PRO A 281 3.20 -10.10 20.89
N ALA A 282 3.95 -9.67 19.87
CA ALA A 282 3.99 -10.31 18.55
C ALA A 282 4.87 -11.58 18.52
N CYS A 283 5.45 -11.95 19.66
CA CYS A 283 6.12 -13.21 19.94
C CYS A 283 5.72 -13.71 21.34
N GLY A 284 5.92 -15.00 21.60
CA GLY A 284 5.57 -15.68 22.85
C GLY A 284 4.76 -16.95 22.62
N PRO A 285 4.41 -17.69 23.69
CA PRO A 285 3.79 -19.01 23.59
C PRO A 285 2.47 -19.02 22.81
N ASP A 286 1.74 -17.90 22.79
CA ASP A 286 0.47 -17.73 22.09
C ASP A 286 0.64 -17.20 20.64
N GLN A 287 1.87 -17.19 20.10
CA GLN A 287 2.20 -16.60 18.80
C GLN A 287 2.83 -17.66 17.89
N PRO A 288 2.09 -18.27 16.94
CA PRO A 288 2.64 -19.37 16.13
C PRO A 288 3.73 -18.91 15.15
N THR A 289 3.73 -17.64 14.75
CA THR A 289 4.75 -17.07 13.86
C THR A 289 6.04 -16.67 14.60
N ALA A 290 6.05 -16.78 15.93
CA ALA A 290 7.21 -16.55 16.81
C ALA A 290 6.92 -17.08 18.23
N THR A 291 6.95 -18.41 18.43
CA THR A 291 6.51 -19.06 19.69
C THR A 291 7.40 -18.73 20.90
N ALA A 292 8.59 -18.19 20.65
CA ALA A 292 9.46 -17.60 21.65
C ALA A 292 9.90 -16.21 21.18
N CYS A 293 10.07 -15.28 22.14
CA CYS A 293 10.69 -14.00 21.84
C CYS A 293 12.20 -14.18 21.76
N PRO A 294 12.83 -13.85 20.62
CA PRO A 294 14.27 -14.02 20.45
C PRO A 294 15.04 -13.02 21.32
N THR A 295 16.21 -13.44 21.80
CA THR A 295 17.22 -12.53 22.35
C THR A 295 18.13 -12.09 21.21
N SER A 296 18.33 -10.77 21.06
CA SER A 296 19.19 -10.27 19.99
C SER A 296 20.65 -10.68 20.18
N LYS A 297 21.26 -11.10 19.07
CA LYS A 297 22.70 -11.39 18.97
C LYS A 297 23.51 -10.17 18.49
N GLU A 298 22.84 -9.07 18.17
CA GLU A 298 23.51 -7.82 17.78
C GLU A 298 24.32 -7.24 18.95
N PRO A 299 25.41 -6.50 18.69
CA PRO A 299 26.21 -5.85 19.73
C PRO A 299 25.35 -5.03 20.70
N GLY A 300 25.47 -5.32 21.99
CA GLY A 300 24.70 -4.66 23.05
C GLY A 300 23.22 -5.07 23.12
N GLY A 301 22.81 -6.16 22.45
CA GLY A 301 21.45 -6.69 22.51
C GLY A 301 20.42 -5.83 21.76
N ARG A 302 20.85 -5.04 20.76
CA ARG A 302 19.98 -4.13 20.01
C ARG A 302 18.90 -4.90 19.25
N ALA A 303 17.65 -4.43 19.32
CA ALA A 303 16.51 -5.02 18.61
C ALA A 303 16.21 -4.33 17.27
N THR A 304 17.09 -3.44 16.82
CA THR A 304 17.03 -2.76 15.53
C THR A 304 18.41 -2.79 14.87
N ARG A 305 18.44 -2.89 13.55
CA ARG A 305 19.66 -2.82 12.75
C ARG A 305 19.44 -2.05 11.47
N LEU A 306 20.44 -1.27 11.10
CA LEU A 306 20.51 -0.57 9.82
C LEU A 306 21.29 -1.44 8.85
N MET A 307 20.78 -1.57 7.64
CA MET A 307 21.33 -2.38 6.57
C MET A 307 21.71 -1.47 5.40
N ILE A 308 22.84 -1.74 4.76
CA ILE A 308 23.23 -1.12 3.51
C ILE A 308 23.37 -2.26 2.49
N ALA A 309 22.54 -2.24 1.45
CA ALA A 309 22.66 -3.12 0.30
C ALA A 309 23.44 -2.39 -0.80
N GLU A 310 24.63 -2.89 -1.11
CA GLU A 310 25.45 -2.37 -2.22
C GLU A 310 25.02 -3.07 -3.52
N LEU A 311 24.75 -2.28 -4.57
CA LEU A 311 24.29 -2.77 -5.86
C LEU A 311 25.48 -2.97 -6.78
N THR A 312 25.96 -4.21 -6.86
CA THR A 312 27.24 -4.57 -7.51
C THR A 312 27.33 -4.20 -8.98
N ASP A 313 26.20 -4.20 -9.68
CA ASP A 313 26.15 -4.01 -11.13
C ASP A 313 25.83 -2.56 -11.51
N ARG A 314 25.40 -1.75 -10.54
CA ARG A 314 24.91 -0.40 -10.78
C ARG A 314 26.06 0.59 -10.68
N GLN A 315 26.19 1.44 -11.69
CA GLN A 315 27.21 2.50 -11.70
C GLN A 315 26.66 3.78 -11.05
N PRO A 316 27.52 4.61 -10.44
CA PRO A 316 27.13 5.93 -9.93
C PRO A 316 26.42 6.76 -11.00
N ARG A 317 25.26 7.32 -10.65
CA ARG A 317 24.46 8.23 -11.48
C ARG A 317 24.23 9.54 -10.76
N VAL A 318 24.16 10.62 -11.52
CA VAL A 318 23.77 11.93 -10.99
C VAL A 318 22.27 12.07 -11.14
N ALA A 319 21.59 12.44 -10.06
CA ALA A 319 20.16 12.74 -10.10
C ALA A 319 19.88 13.88 -11.11
N PRO A 320 18.80 13.79 -11.90
CA PRO A 320 18.40 14.90 -12.75
C PRO A 320 18.05 16.10 -11.87
N GLN A 321 18.26 17.31 -12.41
CA GLN A 321 17.76 18.50 -11.73
C GLN A 321 16.23 18.46 -11.74
N PRO A 322 15.57 18.71 -10.59
CA PRO A 322 14.13 18.78 -10.52
C PRO A 322 13.65 19.90 -11.46
N GLN A 323 12.62 19.61 -12.25
CA GLN A 323 11.95 20.65 -13.02
C GLN A 323 10.96 21.39 -12.11
N PRO A 324 10.65 22.66 -12.40
CA PRO A 324 9.57 23.35 -11.70
C PRO A 324 8.29 22.51 -11.75
N PHE A 325 7.71 22.26 -10.59
CA PHE A 325 6.47 21.52 -10.49
C PHE A 325 5.28 22.42 -10.77
N ASP A 326 4.37 21.93 -11.61
CA ASP A 326 3.07 22.58 -11.83
C ASP A 326 2.03 21.95 -10.91
N MET A 327 1.53 22.75 -9.96
CA MET A 327 0.45 22.34 -9.05
C MET A 327 -0.90 22.22 -9.75
N ASP A 328 -1.04 22.63 -11.01
CA ASP A 328 -2.23 22.38 -11.82
C ASP A 328 -2.26 20.94 -12.33
N ILE A 329 -2.64 20.02 -11.43
CA ILE A 329 -2.83 18.59 -11.71
C ILE A 329 -4.23 18.42 -12.34
N PRO A 330 -4.36 18.25 -13.67
CA PRO A 330 -5.62 18.54 -14.39
C PRO A 330 -6.79 17.64 -14.05
N TRP A 331 -6.53 16.47 -13.46
CA TRP A 331 -7.56 15.50 -13.09
C TRP A 331 -7.88 15.55 -11.60
N ALA A 332 -7.00 16.09 -10.76
CA ALA A 332 -7.11 16.04 -9.30
C ALA A 332 -8.07 17.09 -8.73
N THR A 333 -8.47 16.93 -7.47
CA THR A 333 -9.43 17.83 -6.81
C THR A 333 -8.70 18.83 -5.92
N ARG A 334 -8.66 20.10 -6.33
CA ARG A 334 -8.21 21.20 -5.47
C ARG A 334 -9.25 21.51 -4.39
N VAL A 335 -8.79 21.66 -3.14
CA VAL A 335 -9.66 21.94 -1.99
C VAL A 335 -9.21 23.22 -1.30
N ASN A 336 -10.09 24.22 -1.30
CA ASN A 336 -9.90 25.46 -0.57
C ASN A 336 -10.37 25.34 0.89
N PRO A 337 -9.84 26.17 1.82
CA PRO A 337 -10.30 26.20 3.19
C PRO A 337 -11.82 26.33 3.31
N GLY A 338 -12.45 25.46 4.11
CA GLY A 338 -13.90 25.42 4.32
C GLY A 338 -14.69 24.59 3.31
N GLN A 339 -14.08 24.12 2.23
CA GLN A 339 -14.74 23.19 1.30
C GLN A 339 -14.80 21.77 1.87
N ARG A 340 -15.78 20.99 1.40
CA ARG A 340 -15.89 19.56 1.70
C ARG A 340 -14.74 18.81 1.03
N LEU A 341 -14.20 17.81 1.72
CA LEU A 341 -13.24 16.90 1.13
C LEU A 341 -13.83 16.12 -0.03
N PRO A 342 -13.05 15.81 -1.07
CA PRO A 342 -13.48 14.86 -2.08
C PRO A 342 -13.75 13.50 -1.42
N ALA A 343 -14.75 12.80 -1.94
CA ALA A 343 -15.03 11.42 -1.57
C ALA A 343 -14.71 10.54 -2.77
N ARG A 344 -14.13 9.37 -2.55
CA ARG A 344 -14.04 8.35 -3.60
C ARG A 344 -15.46 7.92 -3.98
N ARG A 345 -15.71 7.83 -5.28
CA ARG A 345 -16.97 7.28 -5.78
C ARG A 345 -17.02 5.78 -5.46
N HIS A 346 -18.15 5.31 -4.95
CA HIS A 346 -18.45 3.88 -4.87
C HIS A 346 -19.54 3.50 -5.86
N LEU A 347 -19.64 2.20 -6.15
CA LEU A 347 -20.70 1.64 -7.00
C LEU A 347 -22.04 1.65 -6.23
N PRO A 348 -23.14 2.13 -6.83
CA PRO A 348 -24.44 2.12 -6.18
C PRO A 348 -24.98 0.70 -6.01
N ALA A 349 -25.95 0.52 -5.11
CA ALA A 349 -26.61 -0.77 -4.93
C ALA A 349 -27.28 -1.24 -6.23
N GLY A 350 -27.19 -2.54 -6.51
CA GLY A 350 -27.72 -3.13 -7.74
C GLY A 350 -27.14 -4.51 -8.04
N THR A 351 -27.68 -5.16 -9.06
CA THR A 351 -27.11 -6.38 -9.62
C THR A 351 -26.54 -6.08 -10.99
N TYR A 352 -25.29 -6.48 -11.19
CA TYR A 352 -24.51 -6.19 -12.38
C TYR A 352 -23.96 -7.47 -13.00
N THR A 353 -23.65 -7.41 -14.29
CA THR A 353 -22.81 -8.40 -14.97
C THR A 353 -21.44 -7.80 -15.30
N LEU A 354 -20.38 -8.48 -14.89
CA LEU A 354 -19.01 -8.22 -15.34
C LEU A 354 -18.61 -9.34 -16.32
N ASP A 355 -18.39 -9.01 -17.58
CA ASP A 355 -17.88 -9.99 -18.54
C ASP A 355 -16.37 -10.16 -18.34
N GLY A 356 -15.87 -11.38 -18.51
CA GLY A 356 -14.44 -11.61 -18.61
C GLY A 356 -13.91 -11.12 -19.96
N ASP A 357 -12.75 -10.47 -19.97
CA ASP A 357 -12.15 -9.95 -21.20
C ASP A 357 -11.91 -11.06 -22.27
N ALA A 358 -11.69 -12.30 -21.81
CA ALA A 358 -11.53 -13.46 -22.69
C ALA A 358 -12.81 -14.31 -22.79
N SER A 359 -13.44 -14.66 -21.66
CA SER A 359 -14.66 -15.48 -21.65
C SER A 359 -15.43 -15.42 -20.34
N GLY A 360 -16.69 -15.88 -20.37
CA GLY A 360 -17.54 -16.03 -19.20
C GLY A 360 -17.87 -14.71 -18.53
N LYS A 361 -18.40 -14.78 -17.31
CA LYS A 361 -18.91 -13.61 -16.60
C LYS A 361 -18.93 -13.82 -15.09
N ALA A 362 -19.05 -12.71 -14.37
CA ALA A 362 -19.39 -12.68 -12.97
C ALA A 362 -20.71 -11.91 -12.78
N THR A 363 -21.63 -12.45 -12.00
CA THR A 363 -22.82 -11.73 -11.52
C THR A 363 -22.49 -11.10 -10.17
N VAL A 364 -22.57 -9.78 -10.08
CA VAL A 364 -22.17 -9.01 -8.90
C VAL A 364 -23.39 -8.33 -8.30
N SER A 365 -23.73 -8.61 -7.05
CA SER A 365 -24.78 -7.91 -6.31
C SER A 365 -24.18 -7.02 -5.24
N ILE A 366 -24.48 -5.72 -5.29
CA ILE A 366 -23.97 -4.70 -4.38
C ILE A 366 -25.13 -4.22 -3.51
N THR A 367 -24.91 -4.21 -2.20
CA THR A 367 -25.81 -3.60 -1.22
C THR A 367 -25.11 -2.43 -0.55
N GLU A 368 -25.79 -1.29 -0.46
CA GLU A 368 -25.29 -0.10 0.25
C GLU A 368 -25.70 -0.12 1.73
N ASN A 369 -25.08 0.73 2.54
CA ASN A 369 -25.61 1.05 3.87
C ASN A 369 -26.93 1.83 3.76
N ALA A 370 -27.64 1.98 4.88
CA ALA A 370 -28.95 2.66 4.91
C ALA A 370 -28.90 4.10 4.36
N ASP A 371 -27.77 4.78 4.56
CA ASP A 371 -27.56 6.17 4.14
C ASP A 371 -27.06 6.32 2.68
N ARG A 372 -26.78 5.21 1.98
CA ARG A 372 -26.22 5.18 0.62
C ARG A 372 -24.91 5.96 0.47
N THR A 373 -24.09 5.89 1.51
CA THR A 373 -22.78 6.57 1.57
C THR A 373 -21.61 5.61 1.41
N ALA A 374 -21.85 4.30 1.50
CA ALA A 374 -20.84 3.27 1.31
C ALA A 374 -21.49 1.92 0.96
N ILE A 375 -20.70 1.04 0.35
CA ILE A 375 -21.07 -0.37 0.16
C ILE A 375 -21.04 -1.08 1.53
N SER A 376 -22.08 -1.85 1.83
CA SER A 376 -22.20 -2.65 3.06
C SER A 376 -21.97 -4.14 2.80
N ARG A 377 -22.32 -4.63 1.61
CA ARG A 377 -22.15 -6.03 1.19
C ARG A 377 -21.98 -6.15 -0.32
N ILE A 378 -21.17 -7.13 -0.72
CA ILE A 378 -21.03 -7.58 -2.09
C ILE A 378 -21.20 -9.10 -2.13
N ASP A 379 -21.92 -9.60 -3.13
CA ASP A 379 -22.01 -11.02 -3.49
C ASP A 379 -21.59 -11.19 -4.95
N VAL A 380 -20.80 -12.22 -5.24
CA VAL A 380 -20.27 -12.51 -6.58
C VAL A 380 -20.50 -13.98 -6.92
N ASP A 381 -20.98 -14.25 -8.13
CA ASP A 381 -21.09 -15.58 -8.71
C ASP A 381 -20.34 -15.62 -10.05
N TYR A 382 -19.27 -16.40 -10.12
CA TYR A 382 -18.42 -16.55 -11.29
C TYR A 382 -18.85 -17.76 -12.13
N GLU A 383 -19.17 -17.51 -13.39
CA GLU A 383 -19.52 -18.52 -14.39
C GLU A 383 -18.48 -18.51 -15.52
N ASN A 384 -17.50 -19.41 -15.42
CA ASN A 384 -16.37 -19.54 -16.35
C ASN A 384 -15.66 -18.22 -16.65
N PHE A 385 -15.59 -17.34 -15.65
CA PHE A 385 -15.00 -16.02 -15.79
C PHE A 385 -13.51 -16.15 -16.11
N SER A 386 -13.06 -15.55 -17.21
CA SER A 386 -11.65 -15.49 -17.59
C SER A 386 -11.33 -14.12 -18.14
N ARG A 387 -10.39 -13.46 -17.47
CA ARG A 387 -9.83 -12.18 -17.91
C ARG A 387 -8.65 -12.37 -18.85
N ASP A 388 -7.74 -13.28 -18.51
CA ASP A 388 -6.47 -13.48 -19.21
C ASP A 388 -6.53 -14.55 -20.31
N GLY A 389 -7.65 -15.27 -20.44
CA GLY A 389 -7.79 -16.42 -21.34
C GLY A 389 -6.95 -17.63 -20.95
N ALA A 390 -6.21 -17.55 -19.85
CA ALA A 390 -5.31 -18.60 -19.36
C ALA A 390 -5.90 -19.31 -18.15
N ASN A 391 -6.58 -18.57 -17.28
CA ASN A 391 -7.20 -19.06 -16.06
C ASN A 391 -8.71 -18.83 -16.09
N ILE A 392 -9.46 -19.81 -15.61
CA ILE A 392 -10.92 -19.80 -15.54
C ILE A 392 -11.33 -19.89 -14.07
N VAL A 393 -12.07 -18.88 -13.62
CA VAL A 393 -12.60 -18.74 -12.27
C VAL A 393 -14.07 -19.17 -12.26
N ASN A 394 -14.42 -20.03 -11.31
CA ASN A 394 -15.79 -20.49 -11.06
C ASN A 394 -16.11 -20.48 -9.57
N GLY A 395 -17.38 -20.30 -9.23
CA GLY A 395 -17.87 -20.39 -7.85
C GLY A 395 -18.30 -19.04 -7.28
N THR A 396 -18.34 -18.92 -5.96
CA THR A 396 -18.99 -17.75 -5.32
C THR A 396 -18.14 -17.08 -4.26
N GLU A 397 -18.39 -15.79 -4.07
CA GLU A 397 -17.86 -15.00 -2.97
C GLU A 397 -18.91 -14.08 -2.38
N SER A 398 -18.80 -13.76 -1.10
CA SER A 398 -19.54 -12.65 -0.49
C SER A 398 -18.73 -11.98 0.59
N ALA A 399 -18.79 -10.66 0.67
CA ALA A 399 -18.03 -9.87 1.62
C ALA A 399 -18.87 -8.74 2.21
N THR A 400 -18.59 -8.36 3.46
CA THR A 400 -19.22 -7.22 4.14
C THR A 400 -18.22 -6.20 4.64
N SER A 401 -18.69 -4.99 4.91
CA SER A 401 -17.96 -4.00 5.70
C SER A 401 -17.79 -4.47 7.15
N ALA A 402 -17.00 -3.74 7.96
CA ALA A 402 -16.72 -4.09 9.36
C ALA A 402 -17.99 -4.44 10.17
N PRO A 403 -18.02 -5.58 10.93
CA PRO A 403 -17.00 -6.63 10.98
C PRO A 403 -16.84 -7.31 9.62
N TYR A 404 -15.61 -7.32 9.12
CA TYR A 404 -15.34 -7.76 7.75
C TYR A 404 -15.55 -9.27 7.68
N THR A 405 -16.68 -9.67 7.12
CA THR A 405 -17.05 -11.07 6.97
C THR A 405 -16.88 -11.43 5.52
N TRP A 406 -16.19 -12.53 5.25
CA TRP A 406 -15.97 -13.06 3.92
C TRP A 406 -16.37 -14.53 3.87
N HIS A 407 -17.12 -14.91 2.86
CA HIS A 407 -17.35 -16.28 2.44
C HIS A 407 -16.81 -16.46 1.03
N SER A 408 -16.05 -17.52 0.80
CA SER A 408 -15.50 -17.85 -0.51
C SER A 408 -15.70 -19.33 -0.77
N ASN A 409 -16.04 -19.68 -2.00
CA ASN A 409 -16.01 -21.01 -2.56
C ASN A 409 -15.67 -20.89 -4.05
N VAL A 410 -14.42 -20.52 -4.33
CA VAL A 410 -13.91 -20.25 -5.67
C VAL A 410 -12.98 -21.39 -6.08
N THR A 411 -13.05 -21.77 -7.35
CA THR A 411 -12.17 -22.73 -8.00
C THR A 411 -11.50 -22.06 -9.21
N LEU A 412 -10.26 -22.47 -9.45
CA LEU A 412 -9.41 -21.99 -10.53
C LEU A 412 -8.95 -23.18 -11.38
N SER A 413 -9.04 -23.04 -12.69
CA SER A 413 -8.55 -24.04 -13.66
C SER A 413 -7.89 -23.36 -14.86
N GLY A 414 -7.15 -24.10 -15.67
CA GLY A 414 -6.43 -23.58 -16.84
C GLY A 414 -4.92 -23.68 -16.66
N LYS A 415 -4.21 -22.55 -16.81
CA LYS A 415 -2.76 -22.46 -16.60
C LYS A 415 -2.37 -22.83 -15.17
N HIS A 416 -3.11 -22.34 -14.20
CA HIS A 416 -3.00 -22.71 -12.79
C HIS A 416 -4.20 -23.52 -12.34
N THR A 417 -4.03 -24.34 -11.30
CA THR A 417 -5.13 -25.06 -10.66
C THR A 417 -5.20 -24.70 -9.19
N GLY A 418 -6.38 -24.35 -8.68
CA GLY A 418 -6.50 -23.91 -7.30
C GLY A 418 -7.92 -23.75 -6.79
N SER A 419 -8.03 -23.31 -5.54
CA SER A 419 -9.30 -22.99 -4.89
C SER A 419 -9.11 -22.01 -3.75
N ARG A 420 -10.12 -21.18 -3.46
CA ARG A 420 -10.19 -20.34 -2.26
C ARG A 420 -11.53 -20.59 -1.56
N SER A 421 -11.45 -21.11 -0.34
CA SER A 421 -12.63 -21.56 0.41
C SER A 421 -12.60 -21.10 1.86
N THR A 422 -13.76 -20.72 2.40
CA THR A 422 -13.94 -20.52 3.84
C THR A 422 -14.41 -21.80 4.53
N ILE A 423 -13.92 -22.03 5.74
CA ILE A 423 -14.28 -23.21 6.53
C ILE A 423 -15.45 -22.89 7.47
N GLY A 424 -16.55 -23.65 7.31
CA GLY A 424 -17.75 -23.51 8.15
C GLY A 424 -18.71 -22.39 7.72
N PRO A 425 -19.89 -22.31 8.33
CA PRO A 425 -20.98 -21.43 7.86
C PRO A 425 -20.77 -19.95 8.21
N THR A 426 -19.93 -19.63 9.20
CA THR A 426 -19.71 -18.25 9.67
C THR A 426 -18.86 -17.43 8.71
N GLY A 427 -18.05 -18.08 7.86
CA GLY A 427 -17.07 -17.40 7.02
C GLY A 427 -15.79 -17.02 7.79
N PHE A 428 -14.90 -16.31 7.12
CA PHE A 428 -13.72 -15.68 7.71
C PHE A 428 -14.07 -14.27 8.16
N VAL A 429 -13.89 -13.97 9.45
CA VAL A 429 -14.36 -12.73 10.07
C VAL A 429 -13.21 -11.99 10.72
N VAL A 430 -13.05 -10.72 10.36
CA VAL A 430 -12.12 -9.78 11.01
C VAL A 430 -12.93 -8.68 11.68
N THR A 431 -12.95 -8.70 13.01
CA THR A 431 -13.57 -7.66 13.82
C THR A 431 -12.50 -6.67 14.27
N PRO A 432 -12.51 -5.42 13.78
CA PRO A 432 -11.53 -4.43 14.18
C PRO A 432 -11.57 -4.17 15.70
N PRO A 433 -10.45 -3.77 16.31
CA PRO A 433 -10.41 -3.46 17.73
C PRO A 433 -11.31 -2.26 18.06
N SER A 434 -11.82 -2.20 19.29
CA SER A 434 -12.56 -1.04 19.80
C SER A 434 -11.67 0.13 20.23
N LYS A 435 -10.34 -0.04 20.15
CA LYS A 435 -9.33 0.96 20.53
C LYS A 435 -8.18 0.95 19.50
N PRO A 436 -7.53 2.10 19.23
CA PRO A 436 -6.46 2.21 18.23
C PRO A 436 -5.31 1.20 18.40
N ASP A 437 -4.91 0.89 19.64
CA ASP A 437 -3.79 -0.02 19.94
C ASP A 437 -4.23 -1.48 20.18
N GLY A 438 -5.51 -1.78 19.96
CA GLY A 438 -6.05 -3.12 20.15
C GLY A 438 -5.69 -4.07 19.00
N ARG A 439 -5.78 -5.38 19.27
CA ARG A 439 -5.72 -6.41 18.23
C ARG A 439 -7.12 -6.64 17.66
N ALA A 440 -7.22 -6.86 16.35
CA ALA A 440 -8.45 -7.37 15.77
C ALA A 440 -8.74 -8.79 16.27
N THR A 441 -10.02 -9.10 16.43
CA THR A 441 -10.48 -10.46 16.65
C THR A 441 -10.70 -11.10 15.29
N ILE A 442 -9.96 -12.18 15.00
CA ILE A 442 -10.06 -12.94 13.76
C ILE A 442 -10.60 -14.33 14.06
N THR A 443 -11.73 -14.68 13.45
CA THR A 443 -12.39 -15.98 13.58
C THR A 443 -12.73 -16.57 12.22
N GLY A 444 -13.00 -17.88 12.20
CA GLY A 444 -13.11 -18.62 10.94
C GLY A 444 -11.75 -18.85 10.29
N GLU A 445 -11.77 -19.48 9.12
CA GLU A 445 -10.55 -19.79 8.36
C GLU A 445 -10.84 -19.59 6.87
N LEU A 446 -9.96 -18.85 6.20
CA LEU A 446 -9.91 -18.77 4.74
C LEU A 446 -8.67 -19.53 4.28
N VAL A 447 -8.87 -20.45 3.35
CA VAL A 447 -7.81 -21.29 2.79
C VAL A 447 -7.75 -21.06 1.29
N THR A 448 -6.56 -20.76 0.79
CA THR A 448 -6.26 -20.79 -0.64
C THR A 448 -5.31 -21.93 -0.94
N VAL A 449 -5.59 -22.69 -1.99
CA VAL A 449 -4.69 -23.69 -2.56
C VAL A 449 -4.38 -23.27 -4.00
N LEU A 450 -3.11 -23.21 -4.36
CA LEU A 450 -2.65 -22.89 -5.71
C LEU A 450 -1.54 -23.86 -6.09
N ASP A 451 -1.71 -24.57 -7.21
CA ASP A 451 -0.74 -25.53 -7.75
C ASP A 451 -0.22 -26.55 -6.70
N GLY A 452 -1.09 -26.93 -5.77
CA GLY A 452 -0.81 -27.87 -4.68
C GLY A 452 -0.28 -27.24 -3.39
N GLU A 453 0.07 -25.96 -3.39
CA GLU A 453 0.52 -25.23 -2.20
C GLU A 453 -0.67 -24.64 -1.43
N LYS A 454 -0.67 -24.76 -0.10
CA LYS A 454 -1.77 -24.32 0.78
C LYS A 454 -1.37 -23.10 1.62
N PHE A 455 -2.18 -22.05 1.53
CA PHE A 455 -2.08 -20.82 2.32
C PHE A 455 -3.30 -20.67 3.22
N THR A 456 -3.10 -20.36 4.49
CA THR A 456 -4.19 -20.28 5.49
C THR A 456 -4.17 -18.90 6.16
N SER A 457 -5.35 -18.33 6.35
CA SER A 457 -5.54 -17.05 7.04
C SER A 457 -4.92 -17.04 8.45
N PRO A 458 -4.37 -15.90 8.91
CA PRO A 458 -3.94 -15.76 10.30
C PRO A 458 -5.14 -15.79 11.26
N ARG A 459 -4.88 -16.12 12.52
CA ARG A 459 -5.84 -15.95 13.63
C ARG A 459 -5.53 -14.69 14.44
N THR A 460 -6.35 -14.40 15.45
CA THR A 460 -6.13 -13.28 16.38
C THR A 460 -4.69 -13.25 16.89
N GLY A 461 -3.99 -12.15 16.62
CA GLY A 461 -2.61 -11.94 17.05
C GLY A 461 -1.60 -12.84 16.34
N GLN A 462 -1.85 -13.32 15.12
CA GLN A 462 -0.88 -14.06 14.32
C GLN A 462 -0.38 -13.20 13.17
#